data_AF-A0A7R9ZTE9-F1
#
_entry.id   AF-A0A7R9ZTE9-F1
#
_cell.length_a   1.000
_cell.length_b   1.000
_cell.length_c   1.000
_cell.angle_alpha   90.00
_cell.angle_beta   90.00
_cell.angle_gamma   90.00
#
_symmetry.space_group_name_H-M   'P 1'
#
loop_
_entity.id
_entity.type
_entity.pdbx_description
1 polymer ?
#
loop_
_entity_poly.entity_id
_entity_poly.type
_entity_poly.pdbx_seq_one_letter_code
_entity_poly.pdbx_strand_id
1 'polypeptide(L)'
;RGLLQYPTLCSQFLQLVGFMLESYADQLKILPFELFDALLESLLYGMTYHDPSIAKSSLQGISGIAKAHLSDRVLDVHIAATPPNHEGLIDKCTRRLLMEVVFQNTIWDRIESAGMALLPLAAIDINSFGRVIQGIAQQIPPEHQQRLISNFESLIRADVVAKMANAKGHEGRKNRIMFKKNFESFCHEIHSFLLKK
;
A
#
# COMPACT_ATOMS: atom_id res chain seq x y z
N ARG A 1 -25.75 -3.09 0.80
CA ARG A 1 -25.18 -2.03 1.66
C ARG A 1 -25.77 -2.24 3.05
N GLY A 2 -24.99 -2.83 3.97
CA GLY A 2 -25.44 -3.16 5.33
C GLY A 2 -25.21 -2.01 6.30
N LEU A 3 -24.81 -2.32 7.53
CA LEU A 3 -24.54 -1.33 8.59
C LEU A 3 -23.53 -0.23 8.20
N LEU A 4 -22.65 -0.46 7.21
CA LEU A 4 -21.73 0.56 6.69
C LEU A 4 -22.41 1.71 5.92
N GLN A 5 -23.72 1.65 5.71
CA GLN A 5 -24.48 2.79 5.18
C GLN A 5 -24.58 3.95 6.18
N TYR A 6 -24.35 3.69 7.47
CA TYR A 6 -24.35 4.70 8.52
C TYR A 6 -22.95 5.32 8.63
N PRO A 7 -22.75 6.62 8.26
CA PRO A 7 -21.42 7.20 8.12
C PRO A 7 -20.57 7.13 9.40
N THR A 8 -21.17 7.40 10.55
CA THR A 8 -20.47 7.35 11.85
C THR A 8 -19.99 5.94 12.18
N LEU A 9 -20.84 4.93 11.97
CA LEU A 9 -20.48 3.54 12.22
C LEU A 9 -19.40 3.05 11.25
N CYS A 10 -19.54 3.39 9.97
CA CYS A 10 -18.52 3.10 8.96
C CYS A 10 -17.17 3.72 9.33
N SER A 11 -17.18 4.98 9.75
CA SER A 11 -15.98 5.71 10.15
C SER A 11 -15.29 5.08 11.36
N GLN A 12 -16.04 4.79 12.41
CA GLN A 12 -15.53 4.15 13.62
C GLN A 12 -14.99 2.75 13.35
N PHE A 13 -15.70 1.97 12.52
CA PHE A 13 -15.27 0.63 12.13
C PHE A 13 -13.93 0.68 11.37
N LEU A 14 -13.82 1.53 10.34
CA LEU A 14 -12.60 1.62 9.55
C LEU A 14 -11.41 2.13 10.36
N GLN A 15 -11.64 3.09 11.25
CA GLN A 15 -10.60 3.60 12.14
C GLN A 15 -10.12 2.53 13.13
N LEU A 16 -11.04 1.72 13.67
CA LEU A 16 -10.69 0.57 14.51
C LEU A 16 -9.85 -0.45 13.73
N VAL A 17 -10.27 -0.82 12.51
CA VAL A 17 -9.53 -1.79 11.68
C VAL A 17 -8.13 -1.26 11.33
N GLY A 18 -8.01 0.01 10.92
CA GLY A 18 -6.73 0.66 10.66
C GLY A 18 -5.79 0.58 11.87
N PHE A 19 -6.28 0.97 13.05
CA PHE A 19 -5.52 0.91 14.29
C PHE A 19 -5.12 -0.51 14.69
N MET A 20 -6.04 -1.48 14.60
CA MET A 20 -5.75 -2.87 14.97
C MET A 20 -4.65 -3.46 14.10
N LEU A 21 -4.70 -3.22 12.79
CA LEU A 21 -3.74 -3.79 11.84
C LEU A 21 -2.42 -3.02 11.77
N GLU A 22 -2.38 -1.77 12.26
CA GLU A 22 -1.13 -1.06 12.50
C GLU A 22 -0.44 -1.55 13.79
N SER A 23 -1.20 -1.71 14.88
CA SER A 23 -0.65 -1.91 16.23
C SER A 23 -0.50 -3.37 16.65
N TYR A 24 -1.30 -4.27 16.09
CA TYR A 24 -1.40 -5.67 16.50
C TYR A 24 -1.26 -6.63 15.31
N ALA A 25 -0.49 -6.23 14.28
CA ALA A 25 -0.26 -7.04 13.08
C ALA A 25 0.34 -8.43 13.38
N ASP A 26 1.02 -8.61 14.50
CA ASP A 26 1.57 -9.90 14.92
C ASP A 26 0.47 -10.94 15.19
N GLN A 27 -0.73 -10.48 15.57
CA GLN A 27 -1.89 -11.34 15.81
C GLN A 27 -2.50 -11.88 14.50
N LEU A 28 -2.05 -11.43 13.33
CA LEU A 28 -2.59 -11.89 12.06
C LEU A 28 -2.39 -13.39 11.83
N LYS A 29 -1.29 -13.96 12.35
CA LYS A 29 -0.96 -15.39 12.19
C LYS A 29 -2.03 -16.33 12.77
N ILE A 30 -2.81 -15.87 13.75
CA ILE A 30 -3.81 -16.68 14.45
C ILE A 30 -5.23 -16.45 13.93
N LEU A 31 -5.44 -15.49 13.02
CA LEU A 31 -6.76 -15.22 12.46
C LEU A 31 -7.11 -16.28 11.40
N PRO A 32 -8.38 -16.72 11.33
CA PRO A 32 -8.89 -17.42 10.15
C PRO A 32 -8.75 -16.55 8.90
N PHE A 33 -8.50 -17.19 7.75
CA PHE A 33 -8.28 -16.50 6.47
C PHE A 33 -9.45 -15.58 6.11
N GLU A 34 -10.69 -16.02 6.29
CA GLU A 34 -11.89 -15.25 5.93
C GLU A 34 -12.02 -13.97 6.76
N LEU A 35 -11.66 -14.03 8.04
CA LEU A 35 -11.65 -12.85 8.91
C LEU A 35 -10.52 -11.89 8.51
N PHE A 36 -9.33 -12.42 8.23
CA PHE A 36 -8.22 -11.62 7.73
C PHE A 36 -8.56 -10.92 6.41
N ASP A 37 -9.09 -11.65 5.42
CA ASP A 37 -9.45 -11.10 4.11
C ASP A 37 -10.52 -10.00 4.25
N ALA A 38 -11.53 -10.21 5.10
CA ALA A 38 -12.54 -9.18 5.37
C ALA A 38 -11.94 -7.90 6.00
N LEU A 39 -10.98 -8.04 6.92
CA LEU A 39 -10.28 -6.89 7.51
C LEU A 39 -9.38 -6.19 6.48
N LEU A 40 -8.69 -6.96 5.63
CA LEU A 40 -7.87 -6.41 4.56
C LEU A 40 -8.71 -5.65 3.54
N GLU A 41 -9.85 -6.21 3.10
CA GLU A 41 -10.80 -5.53 2.23
C GLU A 41 -11.34 -4.24 2.86
N SER A 42 -11.54 -4.25 4.18
CA SER A 42 -11.96 -3.05 4.92
C SER A 42 -10.88 -1.95 4.86
N LEU A 43 -9.59 -2.30 4.98
CA LEU A 43 -8.50 -1.33 4.79
C LEU A 43 -8.41 -0.81 3.35
N LEU A 44 -8.54 -1.72 2.36
CA LEU A 44 -8.47 -1.35 0.95
C LEU A 44 -9.69 -0.49 0.53
N TYR A 45 -10.84 -0.66 1.17
CA TYR A 45 -11.94 0.29 1.06
C TYR A 45 -11.59 1.62 1.75
N GLY A 46 -11.15 1.56 3.00
CA GLY A 46 -10.87 2.74 3.84
C GLY A 46 -9.81 3.67 3.28
N MET A 47 -8.78 3.18 2.58
CA MET A 47 -7.74 4.03 1.97
C MET A 47 -8.26 4.98 0.88
N THR A 48 -9.42 4.67 0.29
CA THR A 48 -10.11 5.50 -0.70
C THR A 48 -11.21 6.37 -0.10
N TYR A 49 -11.42 6.27 1.22
CA TYR A 49 -12.48 7.00 1.89
C TYR A 49 -12.27 8.51 1.81
N HIS A 50 -13.37 9.26 1.78
CA HIS A 50 -13.36 10.70 1.58
C HIS A 50 -12.77 11.45 2.77
N ASP A 51 -12.95 10.93 3.99
CA ASP A 51 -12.28 11.47 5.18
C ASP A 51 -10.78 11.12 5.16
N PRO A 52 -9.88 12.11 5.11
CA PRO A 52 -8.43 11.87 5.07
C PRO A 52 -7.89 11.15 6.31
N SER A 53 -8.51 11.33 7.50
CA SER A 53 -8.11 10.65 8.73
C SER A 53 -8.29 9.13 8.61
N ILE A 54 -9.45 8.70 8.12
CA ILE A 54 -9.77 7.29 7.91
C ILE A 54 -8.87 6.69 6.84
N ALA A 55 -8.66 7.43 5.75
CA ALA A 55 -7.79 6.98 4.68
C ALA A 55 -6.34 6.79 5.14
N LYS A 56 -5.80 7.76 5.89
CA LYS A 56 -4.47 7.67 6.49
C LYS A 56 -4.37 6.49 7.44
N SER A 57 -5.36 6.31 8.32
CA SER A 57 -5.41 5.18 9.25
C SER A 57 -5.44 3.83 8.53
N SER A 58 -6.18 3.74 7.42
CA SER A 58 -6.24 2.52 6.63
C SER A 58 -4.90 2.21 5.94
N LEU A 59 -4.26 3.23 5.36
CA LEU A 59 -2.92 3.13 4.77
C LEU A 59 -1.86 2.77 5.82
N GLN A 60 -1.97 3.31 7.04
CA GLN A 60 -1.12 2.94 8.17
C GLN A 60 -1.31 1.48 8.56
N GLY A 61 -2.55 0.98 8.58
CA GLY A 61 -2.83 -0.45 8.74
C GLY A 61 -2.13 -1.30 7.69
N ILE A 62 -2.26 -0.96 6.40
CA ILE A 62 -1.56 -1.66 5.30
C ILE A 62 -0.04 -1.64 5.51
N SER A 63 0.52 -0.49 5.90
CA SER A 63 1.95 -0.36 6.22
C SER A 63 2.36 -1.27 7.38
N GLY A 64 1.54 -1.33 8.44
CA GLY A 64 1.77 -2.17 9.63
C GLY A 64 1.83 -3.66 9.27
N ILE A 65 0.83 -4.15 8.51
CA ILE A 65 0.79 -5.52 8.02
C ILE A 65 2.05 -5.85 7.21
N ALA A 66 2.41 -5.00 6.25
CA ALA A 66 3.56 -5.24 5.39
C ALA A 66 4.88 -5.29 6.18
N LYS A 67 5.06 -4.38 7.16
CA LYS A 67 6.23 -4.37 8.06
C LYS A 67 6.29 -5.60 8.95
N ALA A 68 5.15 -6.03 9.50
CA ALA A 68 5.07 -7.24 10.31
C ALA A 68 5.36 -8.49 9.47
N HIS A 69 4.95 -8.52 8.20
CA HIS A 69 5.31 -9.63 7.31
C HIS A 69 6.81 -9.65 6.97
N LEU A 70 7.43 -8.49 6.74
CA LEU A 70 8.88 -8.41 6.54
C LEU A 70 9.68 -8.92 7.74
N SER A 71 9.17 -8.69 8.96
CA SER A 71 9.87 -9.04 10.21
C SER A 71 9.60 -10.49 10.60
N ASP A 72 8.33 -10.89 10.62
CA ASP A 72 7.87 -12.10 11.28
C ASP A 72 7.07 -13.03 10.36
N ARG A 73 6.98 -12.71 9.07
CA ARG A 73 6.24 -13.51 8.07
C ARG A 73 4.77 -13.76 8.44
N VAL A 74 4.11 -12.75 9.03
CA VAL A 74 2.72 -12.88 9.55
C VAL A 74 1.69 -13.27 8.50
N LEU A 75 1.95 -12.98 7.23
CA LEU A 75 1.07 -13.33 6.11
C LEU A 75 1.30 -14.70 5.47
N ASP A 76 2.33 -15.48 5.84
CA ASP A 76 2.61 -16.77 5.16
C ASP A 76 1.40 -17.72 5.20
N VAL A 77 0.72 -17.79 6.35
CA VAL A 77 -0.49 -18.60 6.54
C VAL A 77 -1.63 -18.16 5.61
N HIS A 78 -1.77 -16.84 5.38
CA HIS A 78 -2.81 -16.26 4.54
C HIS A 78 -2.49 -16.37 3.06
N ILE A 79 -1.21 -16.24 2.70
CA ILE A 79 -0.72 -16.46 1.35
C ILE A 79 -0.95 -17.92 0.95
N ALA A 80 -0.64 -18.88 1.83
CA ALA A 80 -0.89 -20.29 1.59
C ALA A 80 -2.40 -20.63 1.49
N ALA A 81 -3.24 -19.91 2.23
CA ALA A 81 -4.70 -20.06 2.18
C ALA A 81 -5.36 -19.31 1.01
N THR A 82 -4.63 -18.44 0.31
CA THR A 82 -5.16 -17.69 -0.83
C THR A 82 -5.51 -18.67 -1.97
N PRO A 83 -6.75 -18.67 -2.48
CA PRO A 83 -7.13 -19.63 -3.50
C PRO A 83 -6.31 -19.40 -4.80
N PRO A 84 -5.91 -20.47 -5.52
CA PRO A 84 -4.92 -20.41 -6.60
C PRO A 84 -5.35 -19.59 -7.82
N ASN A 85 -6.65 -19.32 -7.96
CA ASN A 85 -7.22 -18.48 -9.01
C ASN A 85 -7.40 -17.01 -8.61
N HIS A 86 -7.00 -16.63 -7.40
CA HIS A 86 -7.07 -15.25 -6.91
C HIS A 86 -5.72 -14.54 -7.10
N GLU A 87 -5.77 -13.21 -7.24
CA GLU A 87 -4.57 -12.39 -7.21
C GLU A 87 -3.89 -12.52 -5.83
N GLY A 88 -2.56 -12.62 -5.81
CA GLY A 88 -1.81 -12.70 -4.56
C GLY A 88 -2.06 -11.50 -3.66
N LEU A 89 -2.14 -11.72 -2.34
CA LEU A 89 -2.52 -10.69 -1.36
C LEU A 89 -1.68 -9.41 -1.46
N ILE A 90 -0.36 -9.55 -1.61
CA ILE A 90 0.58 -8.42 -1.71
C ILE A 90 0.39 -7.68 -3.04
N ASP A 91 0.21 -8.42 -4.14
CA ASP A 91 -0.01 -7.86 -5.47
C ASP A 91 -1.33 -7.08 -5.52
N LYS A 92 -2.41 -7.64 -4.94
CA LYS A 92 -3.71 -7.00 -4.77
C LYS A 92 -3.61 -5.68 -3.99
N CYS A 93 -2.93 -5.70 -2.84
CA CYS A 93 -2.71 -4.49 -2.03
C CYS A 93 -1.93 -3.43 -2.82
N THR A 94 -0.86 -3.84 -3.48
CA THR A 94 -0.01 -2.96 -4.29
C THR A 94 -0.81 -2.34 -5.43
N ARG A 95 -1.53 -3.15 -6.20
CA ARG A 95 -2.34 -2.70 -7.34
C ARG A 95 -3.40 -1.71 -6.89
N ARG A 96 -4.20 -2.04 -5.88
CA ARG A 96 -5.27 -1.15 -5.41
C ARG A 96 -4.73 0.15 -4.83
N LEU A 97 -3.65 0.10 -4.05
CA LEU A 97 -2.99 1.31 -3.54
C LEU A 97 -2.56 2.23 -4.69
N LEU A 98 -1.94 1.67 -5.72
CA LEU A 98 -1.48 2.45 -6.87
C LEU A 98 -2.64 3.05 -7.65
N MET A 99 -3.57 2.21 -8.08
CA MET A 99 -4.64 2.61 -8.99
C MET A 99 -5.68 3.52 -8.33
N GLU A 100 -5.97 3.33 -7.04
CA GLU A 100 -7.10 3.99 -6.37
C GLU A 100 -6.69 5.09 -5.40
N VAL A 101 -5.39 5.21 -5.12
CA VAL A 101 -4.87 6.27 -4.26
C VAL A 101 -3.74 7.02 -4.97
N VAL A 102 -2.64 6.36 -5.31
CA VAL A 102 -1.44 7.05 -5.84
C VAL A 102 -1.71 7.75 -7.17
N PHE A 103 -2.48 7.13 -8.05
CA PHE A 103 -2.83 7.72 -9.35
C PHE A 103 -4.09 8.60 -9.29
N GLN A 104 -4.63 8.86 -8.11
CA GLN A 104 -5.83 9.68 -7.92
C GLN A 104 -5.47 11.05 -7.32
N ASN A 105 -6.30 12.07 -7.58
CA ASN A 105 -6.13 13.40 -6.99
C ASN A 105 -6.27 13.40 -5.46
N THR A 106 -6.89 12.37 -4.88
CA THR A 106 -7.01 12.19 -3.43
C THR A 106 -5.66 11.92 -2.76
N ILE A 107 -4.61 11.58 -3.50
CA ILE A 107 -3.27 11.31 -2.93
C ILE A 107 -2.76 12.47 -2.07
N TRP A 108 -3.04 13.73 -2.44
CA TRP A 108 -2.38 14.89 -1.84
C TRP A 108 -2.70 15.08 -0.36
N ASP A 109 -3.88 14.65 0.09
CA ASP A 109 -4.24 14.72 1.50
C ASP A 109 -3.62 13.57 2.33
N ARG A 110 -3.12 12.50 1.70
CA ARG A 110 -2.67 11.22 2.31
C ARG A 110 -1.33 10.71 1.78
N ILE A 111 -0.54 11.57 1.13
CA ILE A 111 0.66 11.22 0.38
C ILE A 111 1.72 10.53 1.24
N GLU A 112 1.89 10.98 2.47
CA GLU A 112 2.83 10.39 3.42
C GLU A 112 2.43 8.95 3.79
N SER A 113 1.17 8.74 4.17
CA SER A 113 0.68 7.40 4.54
C SER A 113 0.72 6.45 3.34
N ALA A 114 0.41 6.92 2.14
CA ALA A 114 0.48 6.13 0.91
C ALA A 114 1.92 5.70 0.60
N GLY A 115 2.88 6.60 0.68
CA GLY A 115 4.30 6.26 0.50
C GLY A 115 4.81 5.29 1.56
N MET A 116 4.41 5.48 2.82
CA MET A 116 4.79 4.59 3.93
C MET A 116 4.11 3.22 3.86
N ALA A 117 3.00 3.07 3.13
CA ALA A 117 2.39 1.78 2.83
C ALA A 117 3.03 1.11 1.62
N LEU A 118 3.29 1.86 0.54
CA LEU A 118 3.85 1.35 -0.71
C LEU A 118 5.25 0.78 -0.52
N LEU A 119 6.08 1.46 0.25
CA LEU A 119 7.47 1.06 0.43
C LEU A 119 7.65 -0.35 1.04
N PRO A 120 7.07 -0.68 2.20
CA PRO A 120 7.19 -2.03 2.75
C PRO A 120 6.51 -3.07 1.84
N LEU A 121 5.41 -2.74 1.14
CA LEU A 121 4.82 -3.66 0.15
C LEU A 121 5.81 -4.01 -0.96
N ALA A 122 6.50 -3.01 -1.52
CA ALA A 122 7.53 -3.24 -2.52
C ALA A 122 8.75 -4.01 -2.00
N ALA A 123 9.04 -3.88 -0.70
CA ALA A 123 10.16 -4.56 -0.05
C ALA A 123 9.92 -6.06 0.19
N ILE A 124 8.66 -6.50 0.25
CA ILE A 124 8.31 -7.92 0.47
C ILE A 124 8.79 -8.77 -0.69
N ASP A 125 8.50 -8.33 -1.91
CA ASP A 125 8.97 -8.96 -3.14
C ASP A 125 9.06 -7.91 -4.26
N ILE A 126 10.28 -7.41 -4.49
CA ILE A 126 10.56 -6.40 -5.52
C ILE A 126 10.26 -6.89 -6.94
N ASN A 127 10.38 -8.21 -7.19
CA ASN A 127 10.09 -8.79 -8.49
C ASN A 127 8.59 -8.84 -8.73
N SER A 128 7.82 -9.28 -7.72
CA SER A 128 6.37 -9.26 -7.80
C SER A 128 5.83 -7.84 -7.94
N PHE A 129 6.38 -6.89 -7.18
CA PHE A 129 6.08 -5.48 -7.32
C PHE A 129 6.30 -4.99 -8.76
N GLY A 130 7.46 -5.31 -9.36
CA GLY A 130 7.76 -4.98 -10.75
C GLY A 130 6.74 -5.55 -11.75
N ARG A 131 6.27 -6.79 -11.55
CA ARG A 131 5.21 -7.39 -12.39
C ARG A 131 3.88 -6.65 -12.26
N VAL A 132 3.51 -6.19 -11.06
CA VAL A 132 2.31 -5.36 -10.87
C VAL A 132 2.43 -4.05 -11.65
N ILE A 133 3.58 -3.37 -11.58
CA ILE A 133 3.82 -2.14 -12.35
C ILE A 133 3.71 -2.39 -13.85
N GLN A 134 4.32 -3.46 -14.37
CA GLN A 134 4.22 -3.82 -15.78
C GLN A 134 2.77 -4.09 -16.21
N GLY A 135 2.02 -4.82 -15.38
CA GLY A 135 0.60 -5.08 -15.65
C GLY A 135 -0.25 -3.81 -15.67
N ILE A 136 0.05 -2.82 -14.82
CA ILE A 136 -0.62 -1.51 -14.85
C ILE A 136 -0.17 -0.70 -16.08
N ALA A 137 1.11 -0.72 -16.43
CA ALA A 137 1.64 -0.03 -17.60
C ALA A 137 0.94 -0.49 -18.89
N GLN A 138 0.64 -1.78 -19.03
CA GLN A 138 -0.10 -2.31 -20.18
C GLN A 138 -1.53 -1.77 -20.32
N GLN A 139 -2.10 -1.15 -19.26
CA GLN A 139 -3.45 -0.59 -19.25
C GLN A 139 -3.49 0.92 -19.57
N ILE A 140 -2.32 1.57 -19.71
CA ILE A 140 -2.22 2.99 -20.05
C ILE A 140 -1.68 3.19 -21.47
N PRO A 141 -1.83 4.40 -22.07
CA PRO A 141 -1.38 4.67 -23.42
C PRO A 141 0.11 4.31 -23.65
N PRO A 142 0.47 3.68 -24.78
CA PRO A 142 1.83 3.20 -25.08
C PRO A 142 2.94 4.24 -24.84
N GLU A 143 2.68 5.50 -25.17
CA GLU A 143 3.58 6.64 -25.00
C GLU A 143 3.92 6.97 -23.53
N HIS A 144 3.16 6.43 -22.58
CA HIS A 144 3.35 6.66 -21.14
C HIS A 144 3.87 5.43 -20.39
N GLN A 145 3.89 4.25 -21.00
CA GLN A 145 4.25 2.99 -20.33
C GLN A 145 5.70 2.99 -19.83
N GLN A 146 6.66 3.28 -20.72
CA GLN A 146 8.08 3.30 -20.35
C GLN A 146 8.37 4.40 -19.32
N ARG A 147 7.66 5.54 -19.42
CA ARG A 147 7.78 6.63 -18.46
C ARG A 147 7.30 6.20 -17.08
N LEU A 148 6.17 5.50 -16.97
CA LEU A 148 5.67 4.95 -15.70
C LEU A 148 6.70 3.99 -15.08
N ILE A 149 7.18 3.03 -15.86
CA ILE A 149 8.13 2.00 -15.40
C ILE A 149 9.41 2.67 -14.88
N SER A 150 10.01 3.58 -15.65
CA SER A 150 11.24 4.26 -15.27
C SER A 150 11.09 5.11 -14.00
N ASN A 151 9.93 5.74 -13.79
CA ASN A 151 9.66 6.49 -12.56
C ASN A 151 9.61 5.57 -11.33
N PHE A 152 9.03 4.37 -11.45
CA PHE A 152 9.04 3.38 -10.36
C PHE A 152 10.43 2.81 -10.10
N GLU A 153 11.21 2.51 -11.14
CA GLU A 153 12.59 2.04 -11.00
C GLU A 153 13.45 3.07 -10.25
N SER A 154 13.23 4.37 -10.50
CA SER A 154 13.93 5.44 -9.79
C SER A 154 13.51 5.55 -8.31
N LEU A 155 12.21 5.37 -8.02
CA LEU A 155 11.65 5.46 -6.68
C LEU A 155 12.00 4.24 -5.79
N ILE A 156 11.89 3.04 -6.35
CA ILE A 156 12.03 1.74 -5.66
C ILE A 156 13.31 1.05 -6.14
N ARG A 157 14.45 1.73 -5.98
CA ARG A 157 15.74 1.08 -6.22
C ARG A 157 15.99 0.04 -5.15
N ALA A 158 16.60 -1.09 -5.54
CA ALA A 158 16.91 -2.18 -4.62
C ALA A 158 17.74 -1.71 -3.40
N ASP A 159 18.61 -0.73 -3.57
CA ASP A 159 19.41 -0.17 -2.48
C ASP A 159 18.57 0.69 -1.51
N VAL A 160 17.58 1.44 -2.02
CA VAL A 160 16.64 2.22 -1.20
C VAL A 160 15.77 1.28 -0.37
N VAL A 161 15.25 0.22 -0.98
CA VAL A 161 14.46 -0.82 -0.32
C VAL A 161 15.28 -1.53 0.77
N ALA A 162 16.50 -1.98 0.43
CA ALA A 162 17.38 -2.67 1.37
C ALA A 162 17.81 -1.80 2.56
N LYS A 163 18.12 -0.51 2.31
CA LYS A 163 18.44 0.47 3.36
C LYS A 163 17.26 0.75 4.28
N MET A 164 16.03 0.54 3.82
CA MET A 164 14.81 0.85 4.58
C MET A 164 14.26 -0.34 5.37
N ALA A 165 14.40 -1.54 4.84
CA ALA A 165 14.06 -2.77 5.55
C ALA A 165 14.96 -3.00 6.78
N ASN A 166 16.23 -2.57 6.71
CA ASN A 166 17.24 -2.91 7.71
C ASN A 166 17.65 -1.76 8.64
N ALA A 167 17.39 -0.49 8.27
CA ALA A 167 17.87 0.64 9.07
C ALA A 167 16.93 0.98 10.24
N LYS A 168 17.48 0.88 11.46
CA LYS A 168 16.84 1.33 12.70
C LYS A 168 17.41 2.69 13.14
N GLY A 169 16.75 3.33 14.11
CA GLY A 169 17.24 4.57 14.71
C GLY A 169 17.36 5.75 13.73
N HIS A 170 18.44 6.51 13.86
CA HIS A 170 18.66 7.77 13.12
C HIS A 170 18.75 7.58 11.60
N GLU A 171 19.46 6.55 11.16
CA GLU A 171 19.64 6.27 9.72
C GLU A 171 18.31 5.88 9.06
N GLY A 172 17.53 5.03 9.73
CA GLY A 172 16.19 4.67 9.25
C GLY A 172 15.26 5.89 9.16
N ARG A 173 15.37 6.83 10.11
CA ARG A 173 14.61 8.09 10.06
C ARG A 173 15.02 8.96 8.87
N LYS A 174 16.32 9.13 8.63
CA LYS A 174 16.84 9.89 7.46
C LYS A 174 16.38 9.28 6.14
N ASN A 175 16.46 7.96 6.01
CA ASN A 175 16.03 7.27 4.80
C ASN A 175 14.52 7.39 4.58
N ARG A 176 13.68 7.33 5.63
CA ARG A 176 12.23 7.63 5.56
C ARG A 176 11.94 9.04 5.05
N ILE A 177 12.65 10.04 5.57
CA ILE A 177 12.47 11.43 5.14
C ILE A 177 12.85 11.59 3.66
N MET A 178 13.97 11.00 3.24
CA MET A 178 14.41 11.05 1.85
C MET A 178 13.40 10.36 0.92
N PHE A 179 12.95 9.16 1.29
CA PHE A 179 11.93 8.45 0.51
C PHE A 179 10.65 9.26 0.37
N LYS A 180 10.18 9.91 1.45
CA LYS A 180 8.98 10.77 1.41
C LYS A 180 9.11 11.87 0.35
N LYS A 181 10.25 12.56 0.31
CA LYS A 181 10.51 13.61 -0.69
C LYS A 181 10.53 13.06 -2.12
N ASN A 182 11.15 11.90 -2.32
CA ASN A 182 11.20 11.23 -3.62
C ASN A 182 9.81 10.77 -4.07
N PHE A 183 9.01 10.26 -3.13
CA PHE A 183 7.64 9.80 -3.40
C PHE A 183 6.71 10.96 -3.78
N GLU A 184 6.84 12.11 -3.12
CA GLU A 184 6.10 13.32 -3.48
C GLU A 184 6.45 13.80 -4.90
N SER A 185 7.75 13.86 -5.21
CA SER A 185 8.22 14.20 -6.57
C SER A 185 7.68 13.20 -7.61
N PHE A 186 7.74 11.90 -7.29
CA PHE A 186 7.18 10.84 -8.12
C PHE A 186 5.68 11.06 -8.39
N CYS A 187 4.88 11.38 -7.37
CA CYS A 187 3.43 11.61 -7.54
C CYS A 187 3.17 12.78 -8.50
N HIS A 188 3.91 13.88 -8.37
CA HIS A 188 3.81 15.00 -9.30
C HIS A 188 4.09 14.56 -10.74
N GLU A 189 5.15 13.77 -10.95
CA GLU A 189 5.50 13.33 -12.30
C GLU A 189 4.50 12.37 -12.90
N ILE A 190 4.00 11.41 -12.14
CA ILE A 190 2.96 10.50 -12.60
C ILE A 190 1.68 11.26 -12.96
N HIS A 191 1.25 12.19 -12.12
CA HIS A 191 0.05 12.98 -12.36
C HIS A 191 0.19 13.89 -13.58
N SER A 192 1.41 14.29 -13.93
CA SER A 192 1.67 15.12 -15.11
C SER A 192 1.27 14.49 -16.44
N PHE A 193 1.09 13.16 -16.50
CA PHE A 193 0.72 12.43 -17.72
C PHE A 193 -0.43 11.43 -17.54
N LEU A 194 -0.71 10.93 -16.32
CA LEU A 194 -1.85 10.02 -16.11
C LEU A 194 -3.17 10.74 -15.86
N LEU A 195 -3.14 11.95 -15.29
CA LEU A 195 -4.35 12.69 -14.92
C LEU A 195 -4.63 13.91 -15.80
N LYS A 196 -3.70 14.28 -16.69
CA LYS A 196 -3.94 15.33 -17.67
C LYS A 196 -4.84 14.80 -18.78
N LYS A 197 -6.10 15.24 -18.77
CA LYS A 197 -6.93 15.38 -19.97
C LYS A 197 -6.73 16.76 -20.55
#